data_AF-A8PXM4-F1
#
_entry.id   AF-A8PXM4-F1
#
_cell.length_a   1.000
_cell.length_b   1.000
_cell.length_c   1.000
_cell.angle_alpha   90.00
_cell.angle_beta   90.00
_cell.angle_gamma   90.00
#
_symmetry.space_group_name_H-M   'P 1'
#
loop_
_entity.id
_entity.type
_entity.pdbx_description
1 polymer ?
#
loop_
_entity_poly.entity_id
_entity_poly.type
_entity_poly.pdbx_seq_one_letter_code
_entity_poly.pdbx_strand_id
1 'polypeptide(L)'
;MAPSRTSGAGNALGLTSTKSRAASVRASGKRAAKLSAAAQAVEAVHAAEHAAESAQPKYTREQLKKAEGLPSIHIDDPRFDGIWQRTRKTMGMQPIHSEDLSRIEHILRVFDLDPAFGPCMGLTRLERWERAKDIGNDPPNEVREILLSREGVLDWSSSILDQDAGLT
;
A
#
# COMPACT_ATOMS: atom_id res chain seq x y z
N MET A 1 -2.64 -3.80 -64.48
CA MET A 1 -1.81 -3.00 -65.41
C MET A 1 -1.89 -1.55 -64.94
N ALA A 2 -0.87 -1.08 -64.18
CA ALA A 2 -0.43 0.29 -63.76
C ALA A 2 -1.47 1.42 -63.45
N PRO A 3 -1.14 2.54 -62.76
CA PRO A 3 0.15 2.99 -62.21
C PRO A 3 0.11 3.62 -60.78
N SER A 4 1.34 3.88 -60.32
CA SER A 4 1.81 4.67 -59.19
C SER A 4 1.35 6.14 -59.10
N ARG A 5 1.71 6.76 -57.95
CA ARG A 5 1.83 8.20 -57.59
C ARG A 5 0.61 8.68 -56.77
N THR A 6 0.74 9.44 -55.67
CA THR A 6 1.68 10.53 -55.39
C THR A 6 2.04 10.64 -53.90
N SER A 7 3.34 10.77 -53.63
CA SER A 7 3.92 11.42 -52.46
C SER A 7 3.56 12.91 -52.44
N GLY A 8 3.25 13.48 -51.27
CA GLY A 8 3.19 14.94 -51.11
C GLY A 8 2.78 15.41 -49.72
N ALA A 9 3.57 16.38 -49.21
CA ALA A 9 3.38 17.26 -48.07
C ALA A 9 3.51 16.61 -46.67
N GLY A 10 4.46 16.97 -45.83
CA GLY A 10 5.46 18.03 -45.88
C GLY A 10 6.01 18.17 -44.47
N ASN A 11 7.33 18.09 -44.29
CA ASN A 11 7.98 18.54 -43.07
C ASN A 11 9.19 19.39 -43.49
N ALA A 12 8.88 20.59 -43.95
CA ALA A 12 9.82 21.69 -43.90
C ALA A 12 9.40 22.54 -42.72
N LEU A 13 10.26 22.64 -41.71
CA LEU A 13 10.63 23.88 -41.02
C LEU A 13 11.73 23.52 -40.02
N GLY A 14 12.90 24.10 -40.27
CA GLY A 14 14.17 23.63 -39.75
C GLY A 14 14.34 23.84 -38.24
N LEU A 15 14.88 22.81 -37.59
CA LEU A 15 15.58 22.98 -36.33
C LEU A 15 17.02 23.36 -36.65
N THR A 16 17.35 24.64 -36.51
CA THR A 16 18.74 25.08 -36.54
C THR A 16 19.45 24.47 -35.34
N SER A 17 20.34 23.51 -35.61
CA SER A 17 21.27 22.99 -34.61
C SER A 17 22.25 24.10 -34.26
N THR A 18 21.87 24.96 -33.31
CA THR A 18 22.85 25.72 -32.56
C THR A 18 23.47 24.75 -31.58
N LYS A 19 24.63 24.24 -31.97
CA LYS A 19 25.48 23.38 -31.17
C LYS A 19 25.89 24.14 -29.90
N SER A 20 25.07 24.09 -28.87
CA SER A 20 25.47 24.48 -27.52
C SER A 20 26.54 23.47 -27.10
N ARG A 21 27.81 23.87 -27.19
CA ARG A 21 28.88 23.16 -26.47
C ARG A 21 28.45 23.16 -25.01
N ALA A 22 27.98 22.02 -24.52
CA ALA A 22 27.88 21.75 -23.10
C ALA A 22 29.31 21.80 -22.56
N ALA A 23 29.74 22.98 -22.15
CA ALA A 23 30.87 23.10 -21.24
C ALA A 23 30.43 22.37 -19.98
N SER A 24 30.92 21.15 -19.78
CA SER A 24 30.91 20.48 -18.49
C SER A 24 31.82 21.31 -17.58
N VAL A 25 31.29 22.41 -17.06
CA VAL A 25 31.89 23.12 -15.96
C VAL A 25 31.68 22.22 -14.74
N ARG A 26 32.68 21.39 -14.44
CA ARG A 26 32.87 20.87 -13.09
C ARG A 26 32.86 22.09 -12.19
N ALA A 27 31.80 22.25 -11.39
CA ALA A 27 31.72 23.30 -10.39
C ALA A 27 32.79 22.99 -9.32
N SER A 28 34.02 23.45 -9.52
CA SER A 28 35.07 23.35 -8.52
C SER A 28 34.94 24.52 -7.55
N GLY A 29 34.93 24.23 -6.26
CA GLY A 29 34.79 25.22 -5.19
C GLY A 29 33.35 25.44 -4.68
N LYS A 30 33.15 26.51 -3.91
CA LYS A 30 31.99 26.87 -3.05
C LYS A 30 30.58 26.48 -3.58
N ARG A 31 30.36 26.42 -4.89
CA ARG A 31 29.08 25.99 -5.49
C ARG A 31 28.79 24.49 -5.30
N ALA A 32 29.78 23.61 -5.42
CA ALA A 32 29.59 22.18 -5.17
C ALA A 32 29.27 21.90 -3.69
N ALA A 33 29.95 22.60 -2.77
CA ALA A 33 29.66 22.53 -1.34
C ALA A 33 28.26 23.06 -0.98
N LYS A 34 27.77 24.08 -1.70
CA LYS A 34 26.40 24.60 -1.51
C LYS A 34 25.32 23.64 -2.00
N LEU A 35 25.57 22.91 -3.10
CA LEU A 35 24.66 21.89 -3.61
C LEU A 35 24.62 20.65 -2.70
N SER A 36 25.74 20.21 -2.16
CA SER A 36 25.77 19.10 -1.20
C SER A 36 25.11 19.46 0.13
N ALA A 37 25.33 20.69 0.63
CA ALA A 37 24.66 21.18 1.83
C ALA A 37 23.14 21.31 1.65
N ALA A 38 22.68 21.70 0.45
CA ALA A 38 21.25 21.74 0.13
C ALA A 38 20.65 20.32 0.08
N ALA A 39 21.35 19.35 -0.52
CA ALA A 39 20.94 17.94 -0.53
C ALA A 39 20.85 17.33 0.89
N GLN A 40 21.84 17.62 1.74
CA GLN A 40 21.84 17.19 3.15
C GLN A 40 20.74 17.87 3.96
N ALA A 41 20.42 19.13 3.66
CA ALA A 41 19.33 19.84 4.32
C ALA A 41 17.96 19.27 3.94
N VAL A 42 17.71 18.93 2.67
CA VAL A 42 16.43 18.29 2.28
C VAL A 42 16.29 16.89 2.88
N GLU A 43 17.38 16.13 2.97
CA GLU A 43 17.36 14.80 3.57
C GLU A 43 17.19 14.86 5.10
N ALA A 44 17.79 15.86 5.76
CA ALA A 44 17.57 16.12 7.18
C ALA A 44 16.14 16.59 7.47
N VAL A 45 15.51 17.35 6.56
CA VAL A 45 14.11 17.76 6.69
C VAL A 45 13.18 16.56 6.51
N HIS A 46 13.37 15.72 5.48
CA HIS A 46 12.60 14.48 5.32
C HIS A 46 12.80 13.50 6.49
N ALA A 47 14.03 13.36 7.00
CA ALA A 47 14.31 12.55 8.17
C ALA A 47 13.66 13.12 9.45
N ALA A 48 13.64 14.45 9.60
CA ALA A 48 12.97 15.12 10.70
C ALA A 48 11.44 15.03 10.59
N GLU A 49 10.88 15.07 9.39
CA GLU A 49 9.44 14.86 9.13
C GLU A 49 9.05 13.41 9.45
N HIS A 50 9.80 12.41 9.00
CA HIS A 50 9.60 11.01 9.38
C HIS A 50 9.80 10.76 10.90
N ALA A 51 10.74 11.45 11.53
CA ALA A 51 10.95 11.39 12.98
C ALA A 51 9.81 12.07 13.76
N ALA A 52 9.23 13.15 13.23
CA ALA A 52 8.08 13.84 13.83
C ALA A 52 6.77 13.07 13.66
N GLU A 53 6.57 12.42 12.51
CA GLU A 53 5.46 11.46 12.23
C GLU A 53 5.49 10.29 13.23
N SER A 54 6.67 9.74 13.50
CA SER A 54 6.86 8.63 14.45
C SER A 54 6.82 9.03 15.93
N ALA A 55 6.84 10.32 16.25
CA ALA A 55 6.78 10.83 17.62
C ALA A 55 5.36 10.91 18.19
N GLN A 56 4.32 10.85 17.34
CA GLN A 56 2.94 10.71 17.80
C GLN A 56 2.65 9.25 18.17
N PRO A 57 1.94 8.97 19.28
CA PRO A 57 1.58 7.60 19.63
C PRO A 57 0.66 7.03 18.54
N LYS A 58 1.11 5.95 17.87
CA LYS A 58 0.39 5.25 16.79
C LYS A 58 -1.06 4.87 17.16
N TYR A 59 -1.34 4.65 18.45
CA TYR A 59 -2.66 4.25 18.95
C TYR A 59 -3.10 5.09 20.15
N THR A 60 -4.41 5.27 20.26
CA THR A 60 -5.08 5.89 21.41
C THR A 60 -5.02 4.98 22.64
N ARG A 61 -5.27 5.57 23.83
CA ARG A 61 -5.34 4.83 25.09
C ARG A 61 -6.44 3.78 25.08
N GLU A 62 -7.58 4.10 24.48
CA GLU A 62 -8.75 3.23 24.36
C GLU A 62 -8.44 2.02 23.49
N GLN A 63 -7.76 2.23 22.35
CA GLN A 63 -7.30 1.14 21.48
C GLN A 63 -6.31 0.22 22.20
N LEU A 64 -5.34 0.78 22.92
CA LEU A 64 -4.38 -0.01 23.71
C LEU A 64 -5.07 -0.83 24.81
N LYS A 65 -6.05 -0.24 25.50
CA LYS A 65 -6.86 -0.94 26.49
C LYS A 65 -7.68 -2.07 25.87
N LYS A 66 -8.25 -1.87 24.68
CA LYS A 66 -9.00 -2.91 23.96
C LYS A 66 -8.11 -4.09 23.56
N ALA A 67 -6.84 -3.81 23.26
CA ALA A 67 -5.87 -4.80 22.84
C ALA A 67 -5.11 -5.45 24.02
N GLU A 68 -5.37 -5.01 25.25
CA GLU A 68 -4.70 -5.50 26.46
C GLU A 68 -5.05 -6.97 26.73
N GLY A 69 -4.02 -7.81 26.95
CA GLY A 69 -4.18 -9.23 27.24
C GLY A 69 -4.52 -10.13 26.04
N LEU A 70 -4.69 -9.56 24.83
CA LEU A 70 -4.89 -10.35 23.61
C LEU A 70 -3.59 -11.00 23.15
N PRO A 71 -3.65 -12.20 22.53
CA PRO A 71 -2.47 -12.81 21.95
C PRO A 71 -1.91 -11.93 20.83
N SER A 72 -0.59 -11.79 20.79
CA SER A 72 0.11 -11.18 19.66
C SER A 72 0.38 -12.24 18.60
N ILE A 73 0.24 -11.88 17.33
CA ILE A 73 0.58 -12.73 16.19
C ILE A 73 1.69 -12.09 15.36
N HIS A 74 2.53 -12.95 14.81
CA HIS A 74 3.56 -12.55 13.85
C HIS A 74 3.04 -12.71 12.42
N ILE A 75 3.48 -11.83 11.51
CA ILE A 75 3.07 -11.85 10.10
C ILE A 75 3.43 -13.19 9.42
N ASP A 76 4.56 -13.78 9.82
CA ASP A 76 5.08 -15.05 9.30
C ASP A 76 4.73 -16.27 10.16
N ASP A 77 3.66 -16.21 10.95
CA ASP A 77 3.23 -17.36 11.76
C ASP A 77 2.82 -18.55 10.85
N PRO A 78 3.44 -19.74 11.02
CA PRO A 78 3.14 -20.92 10.20
C PRO A 78 1.69 -21.37 10.25
N ARG A 79 0.94 -21.02 11.31
CA ARG A 79 -0.50 -21.35 11.43
C ARG A 79 -1.31 -20.82 10.25
N PHE A 80 -0.88 -19.74 9.62
CA PHE A 80 -1.59 -19.11 8.52
C PHE A 80 -1.14 -19.61 7.13
N ASP A 81 -0.26 -20.62 7.04
CA ASP A 81 0.29 -21.13 5.77
C ASP A 81 -0.80 -21.65 4.84
N GLY A 82 -1.76 -22.41 5.38
CA GLY A 82 -2.87 -22.92 4.59
C GLY A 82 -3.71 -21.81 3.94
N ILE A 83 -4.15 -20.84 4.74
CA ILE A 83 -4.97 -19.73 4.23
C ILE A 83 -4.18 -18.85 3.26
N TRP A 84 -2.89 -18.63 3.49
CA TRP A 84 -2.05 -17.85 2.58
C TRP A 84 -1.92 -18.48 1.20
N GLN A 85 -1.74 -19.79 1.11
CA GLN A 85 -1.70 -20.46 -0.20
C GLN A 85 -3.04 -20.32 -0.94
N ARG A 86 -4.17 -20.37 -0.22
CA ARG A 86 -5.50 -20.11 -0.80
C ARG A 86 -5.62 -18.67 -1.29
N THR A 87 -5.22 -17.69 -0.49
CA THR A 87 -5.19 -16.27 -0.84
C THR A 87 -4.37 -16.02 -2.11
N ARG A 88 -3.15 -16.57 -2.21
CA ARG A 88 -2.31 -16.45 -3.40
C ARG A 88 -2.97 -17.05 -4.64
N LYS A 89 -3.64 -18.20 -4.49
CA LYS A 89 -4.39 -18.83 -5.58
C LYS A 89 -5.56 -17.97 -6.05
N THR A 90 -6.30 -17.35 -5.12
CA THR A 90 -7.42 -16.45 -5.44
C THR A 90 -6.93 -15.19 -6.16
N MET A 91 -5.80 -14.62 -5.71
CA MET A 91 -5.22 -13.42 -6.34
C MET A 91 -4.67 -13.72 -7.74
N GLY A 92 -4.09 -14.91 -7.95
CA GLY A 92 -3.53 -15.37 -9.22
C GLY A 92 -2.22 -14.67 -9.61
N MET A 93 -2.23 -13.34 -9.66
CA MET A 93 -1.08 -12.46 -9.86
C MET A 93 -0.87 -11.59 -8.60
N GLN A 94 0.33 -11.05 -8.41
CA GLN A 94 0.51 -9.95 -7.45
C GLN A 94 -0.30 -8.72 -7.89
N PRO A 95 -1.09 -8.11 -6.99
CA PRO A 95 -1.79 -6.86 -7.26
C PRO A 95 -0.81 -5.74 -7.59
N ILE A 96 -1.27 -4.78 -8.38
CA ILE A 96 -0.52 -3.57 -8.69
C ILE A 96 -0.65 -2.65 -7.46
N HIS A 97 0.46 -2.16 -6.91
CA HIS A 97 0.56 -1.37 -5.67
C HIS A 97 0.37 -2.18 -4.37
N SER A 98 0.98 -3.35 -4.26
CA SER A 98 0.95 -4.18 -3.04
C SER A 98 2.32 -4.41 -2.42
N GLU A 99 3.32 -3.59 -2.76
CA GLU A 99 4.70 -3.75 -2.32
C GLU A 99 4.85 -3.61 -0.79
N ASP A 100 3.97 -2.82 -0.17
CA ASP A 100 3.98 -2.56 1.28
C ASP A 100 3.01 -3.46 2.05
N LEU A 101 2.19 -4.28 1.36
CA LEU A 101 1.20 -5.12 2.02
C LEU A 101 1.81 -6.41 2.55
N SER A 102 1.64 -6.62 3.84
CA SER A 102 1.97 -7.87 4.48
C SER A 102 1.11 -9.02 3.96
N ARG A 103 1.58 -10.23 4.22
CA ARG A 103 0.83 -11.47 3.96
C ARG A 103 -0.55 -11.48 4.62
N ILE A 104 -0.65 -10.98 5.86
CA ILE A 104 -1.92 -10.94 6.62
C ILE A 104 -2.90 -9.97 5.96
N GLU A 105 -2.45 -8.80 5.52
CA GLU A 105 -3.31 -7.84 4.82
C GLU A 105 -3.84 -8.40 3.51
N HIS A 106 -3.05 -9.16 2.78
CA HIS A 106 -3.53 -9.87 1.58
C HIS A 106 -4.60 -10.91 1.92
N ILE A 107 -4.42 -11.69 2.99
CA ILE A 107 -5.43 -12.65 3.47
C ILE A 107 -6.75 -11.93 3.76
N LEU A 108 -6.68 -10.85 4.54
CA LEU A 108 -7.85 -10.08 4.94
C LEU A 108 -8.50 -9.35 3.75
N ARG A 109 -7.72 -8.89 2.76
CA ARG A 109 -8.26 -8.28 1.55
C ARG A 109 -9.02 -9.27 0.68
N VAL A 110 -8.53 -10.50 0.54
CA VAL A 110 -9.28 -11.56 -0.16
C VAL A 110 -10.57 -11.88 0.59
N PHE A 111 -10.52 -11.94 1.92
CA PHE A 111 -11.71 -12.12 2.75
C PHE A 111 -12.73 -10.97 2.60
N ASP A 112 -12.29 -9.71 2.62
CA ASP A 112 -13.15 -8.53 2.46
C ASP A 112 -13.86 -8.49 1.10
N LEU A 113 -13.19 -8.99 0.05
CA LEU A 113 -13.68 -8.97 -1.33
C LEU A 113 -14.50 -10.22 -1.71
N ASP A 114 -14.63 -11.20 -0.82
CA ASP A 114 -15.46 -12.38 -1.08
C ASP A 114 -16.94 -12.05 -0.81
N PRO A 115 -17.80 -12.02 -1.85
CA PRO A 115 -19.22 -11.68 -1.69
C PRO A 115 -19.98 -12.71 -0.83
N ALA A 116 -19.45 -13.92 -0.61
CA ALA A 116 -20.08 -14.90 0.26
C ALA A 116 -20.13 -14.43 1.72
N PHE A 117 -19.22 -13.56 2.18
CA PHE A 117 -19.17 -13.15 3.58
C PHE A 117 -19.92 -11.84 3.87
N GLY A 118 -20.54 -11.25 2.86
CA GLY A 118 -21.38 -10.05 3.00
C GLY A 118 -20.70 -8.74 2.60
N PRO A 119 -21.37 -7.59 2.81
CA PRO A 119 -20.94 -6.30 2.27
C PRO A 119 -19.59 -5.84 2.85
N CYS A 120 -18.64 -5.41 2.00
CA CYS A 120 -17.26 -5.00 2.36
C CYS A 120 -17.12 -3.74 3.23
N MET A 121 -18.21 -3.01 3.48
CA MET A 121 -18.22 -1.71 4.16
C MET A 121 -19.29 -1.65 5.25
N GLY A 122 -19.10 -0.77 6.24
CA GLY A 122 -20.08 -0.51 7.31
C GLY A 122 -20.15 -1.58 8.40
N LEU A 123 -19.24 -2.55 8.39
CA LEU A 123 -19.04 -3.56 9.44
C LEU A 123 -17.54 -3.74 9.67
N THR A 124 -17.15 -3.94 10.92
CA THR A 124 -15.80 -4.42 11.21
C THR A 124 -15.59 -5.81 10.58
N ARG A 125 -14.33 -6.18 10.33
CA ARG A 125 -14.01 -7.50 9.78
C ARG A 125 -14.50 -8.64 10.69
N LEU A 126 -14.50 -8.44 12.01
CA LEU A 126 -14.96 -9.45 12.97
C LEU A 126 -16.47 -9.63 12.90
N GLU A 127 -17.25 -8.54 12.86
CA GLU A 127 -18.71 -8.60 12.72
C GLU A 127 -19.12 -9.25 11.39
N ARG A 128 -18.40 -8.94 10.31
CA ARG A 128 -18.57 -9.63 9.02
C ARG A 128 -18.33 -11.12 9.15
N TRP A 129 -17.24 -11.52 9.80
CA TRP A 129 -16.92 -12.93 10.02
C TRP A 129 -18.03 -13.65 10.80
N GLU A 130 -18.51 -13.04 11.88
CA GLU A 130 -19.58 -13.61 12.74
C GLU A 130 -20.88 -13.76 11.95
N ARG A 131 -21.30 -12.71 11.24
CA ARG A 131 -22.47 -12.77 10.37
C ARG A 131 -22.36 -13.88 9.31
N ALA A 132 -21.21 -13.98 8.65
CA ALA A 132 -20.97 -15.01 7.65
C ALA A 132 -21.07 -16.42 8.25
N LYS A 133 -20.61 -16.60 9.49
CA LYS A 133 -20.76 -17.87 10.22
C LYS A 133 -22.22 -18.16 10.56
N ASP A 134 -22.97 -17.15 11.02
CA ASP A 134 -24.38 -17.28 11.41
C ASP A 134 -25.29 -17.65 10.23
N ILE A 135 -25.00 -17.14 9.03
CA ILE A 135 -25.73 -17.50 7.80
C ILE A 135 -25.23 -18.79 7.14
N GLY A 136 -24.22 -19.45 7.72
CA GLY A 136 -23.72 -20.75 7.28
C GLY A 136 -22.68 -20.73 6.15
N ASN A 137 -22.06 -19.58 5.86
CA ASN A 137 -21.09 -19.45 4.76
C ASN A 137 -19.64 -19.87 5.13
N ASP A 138 -19.46 -20.57 6.25
CA ASP A 138 -18.19 -21.15 6.74
C ASP A 138 -16.92 -20.32 6.46
N PRO A 139 -16.83 -19.09 7.00
CA PRO A 139 -15.64 -18.27 6.83
C PRO A 139 -14.40 -18.92 7.48
N PRO A 140 -13.18 -18.70 6.96
CA PRO A 140 -11.97 -19.35 7.49
C PRO A 140 -11.71 -18.98 8.96
N ASN A 141 -11.43 -19.96 9.82
CA ASN A 141 -11.19 -19.73 11.24
C ASN A 141 -9.93 -18.90 11.50
N GLU A 142 -8.91 -19.04 10.64
CA GLU A 142 -7.66 -18.29 10.70
C GLU A 142 -7.90 -16.78 10.63
N VAL A 143 -8.90 -16.34 9.85
CA VAL A 143 -9.29 -14.92 9.79
C VAL A 143 -9.78 -14.45 11.15
N ARG A 144 -10.59 -15.24 11.85
CA ARG A 144 -11.05 -14.89 13.20
C ARG A 144 -9.90 -14.86 14.21
N GLU A 145 -8.97 -15.81 14.13
CA GLU A 145 -7.79 -15.82 14.99
C GLU A 145 -6.94 -14.55 14.80
N ILE A 146 -6.75 -14.13 13.56
CA ILE A 146 -6.07 -12.87 13.23
C ILE A 146 -6.81 -11.68 13.85
N LEU A 147 -8.14 -11.61 13.68
CA LEU A 147 -8.94 -10.47 14.13
C LEU A 147 -9.09 -10.37 15.66
N LEU A 148 -8.92 -11.49 16.37
CA LEU A 148 -8.90 -11.54 17.83
C LEU A 148 -7.50 -11.34 18.43
N SER A 149 -6.48 -11.15 17.59
CA SER A 149 -5.15 -10.80 18.06
C SER A 149 -5.05 -9.32 18.43
N ARG A 150 -3.97 -8.99 19.14
CA ARG A 150 -3.62 -7.60 19.44
C ARG A 150 -3.52 -6.75 18.16
N GLU A 151 -2.82 -7.24 17.15
CA GLU A 151 -2.64 -6.60 15.84
C GLU A 151 -3.96 -6.54 15.06
N GLY A 152 -4.78 -7.59 15.14
CA GLY A 152 -6.11 -7.63 14.54
C GLY A 152 -7.01 -6.49 15.02
N VAL A 153 -7.01 -6.24 16.32
CA VAL A 153 -7.79 -5.15 16.92
C VAL A 153 -7.24 -3.77 16.58
N LEU A 154 -5.92 -3.63 16.55
CA LEU A 154 -5.24 -2.34 16.40
C LEU A 154 -5.09 -1.89 14.95
N ASP A 155 -4.68 -2.78 14.06
CA ASP A 155 -4.28 -2.46 12.68
C ASP A 155 -5.27 -2.96 11.64
N TRP A 156 -6.02 -4.03 11.94
CA TRP A 156 -6.78 -4.77 10.91
C TRP A 156 -8.28 -4.92 11.21
N SER A 157 -8.84 -4.11 12.09
CA SER A 157 -10.26 -4.23 12.49
C SER A 157 -11.24 -3.80 11.40
N SER A 158 -10.89 -2.82 10.56
CA SER A 158 -11.74 -2.28 9.49
C SER A 158 -11.23 -2.62 8.10
N SER A 159 -12.13 -2.76 7.12
CA SER A 159 -11.73 -2.97 5.73
C SER A 159 -10.99 -1.74 5.17
N ILE A 160 -10.09 -1.97 4.21
CA ILE A 160 -9.43 -0.87 3.48
C ILE A 160 -10.43 -0.01 2.71
N LEU A 161 -11.58 -0.58 2.34
CA LEU A 161 -12.65 0.14 1.63
C LEU A 161 -13.51 1.00 2.57
N ASP A 162 -13.30 0.90 3.88
CA ASP A 162 -14.05 1.62 4.91
C ASP A 162 -13.33 2.90 5.39
N GLN A 163 -12.19 3.26 4.76
CA GLN A 163 -11.27 4.32 5.20
C GLN A 163 -11.79 5.77 5.03
N ASP A 164 -13.00 6.01 4.53
CA ASP A 164 -13.49 7.35 4.14
C ASP A 164 -14.67 7.91 4.96
N ALA A 165 -14.95 7.40 6.16
CA ALA A 165 -16.00 7.99 7.03
C ALA A 165 -15.52 9.16 7.91
N GLY A 166 -14.29 9.64 7.72
CA GLY A 166 -13.62 10.64 8.59
C GLY A 166 -13.56 12.08 8.08
N LEU A 167 -14.18 12.42 6.94
CA LEU A 167 -14.38 13.82 6.54
C LEU A 167 -15.72 14.35 7.07
N THR A 168 -15.75 14.73 8.35
CA THR A 168 -16.76 15.65 8.91
C THR A 168 -16.14 16.54 9.96
#